data_AF-A0A6G8NTT6-F1
#
_entry.id   AF-A0A6G8NTT6-F1
#
_cell.length_a   1.000
_cell.length_b   1.000
_cell.length_c   1.000
_cell.angle_alpha   90.00
_cell.angle_beta   90.00
_cell.angle_gamma   90.00
#
_symmetry.space_group_name_H-M   'P 1'
#
loop_
_entity.id
_entity.type
_entity.pdbx_description
1 polymer ?
#
loop_
_entity_poly.entity_id
_entity_poly.type
_entity_poly.pdbx_seq_one_letter_code
_entity_poly.pdbx_strand_id
1 'polypeptide(L)'
;MYLPSCFEEKRAEVLHRLMADNPLAALVTHGANGLDANHVPFEFDASLGEHGILRAHVARANPVCHEIESGSDALVISQGASGYISPTFLFNAPPPIENTP
;
A
#
# COMPACT_ATOMS: atom_id res chain seq x y z
N MET A 1 -4.55 -11.24 -5.05
CA MET A 1 -3.96 -11.99 -3.91
C MET A 1 -5.10 -12.52 -3.05
N TYR A 2 -4.97 -13.69 -2.43
CA TYR A 2 -6.00 -14.20 -1.51
C TYR A 2 -5.83 -13.55 -0.13
N LEU A 3 -6.86 -12.86 0.36
CA LEU A 3 -6.89 -12.24 1.68
C LEU A 3 -8.08 -12.81 2.47
N PRO A 4 -7.85 -13.77 3.38
CA PRO A 4 -8.86 -14.21 4.33
C PRO A 4 -9.47 -13.03 5.09
N SER A 5 -10.77 -13.05 5.34
CA SER A 5 -11.48 -11.97 6.04
C SER A 5 -10.94 -11.70 7.45
N CYS A 6 -10.41 -12.72 8.13
CA CYS A 6 -9.77 -12.56 9.44
C CYS A 6 -8.42 -11.81 9.39
N PHE A 7 -7.84 -11.62 8.21
CA PHE A 7 -6.61 -10.85 8.00
C PHE A 7 -6.86 -9.51 7.29
N GLU A 8 -8.12 -9.21 6.95
CA GLU A 8 -8.49 -7.94 6.35
C GLU A 8 -8.45 -6.82 7.40
N GLU A 9 -7.57 -5.83 7.21
CA GLU A 9 -7.54 -4.65 8.05
C GLU A 9 -8.54 -3.61 7.53
N LYS A 10 -9.46 -3.17 8.40
CA LYS A 10 -10.54 -2.23 8.06
C LYS A 10 -10.48 -0.91 8.85
N ARG A 11 -9.59 -0.83 9.84
CA ARG A 11 -9.43 0.34 10.69
C ARG A 11 -8.72 1.44 9.91
N ALA A 12 -9.44 2.52 9.61
CA ALA A 12 -8.93 3.63 8.83
C ALA A 12 -7.66 4.22 9.45
N GLU A 13 -7.57 4.34 10.77
CA GLU A 13 -6.39 4.86 11.46
C GLU A 13 -5.12 4.02 11.23
N VAL A 14 -5.26 2.70 11.11
CA VAL A 14 -4.15 1.80 10.82
C VAL A 14 -3.71 1.92 9.36
N LEU A 15 -4.68 1.98 8.45
CA LEU A 15 -4.42 2.14 7.02
C LEU A 15 -3.79 3.52 6.71
N HIS A 16 -4.29 4.57 7.34
CA HIS A 16 -3.75 5.93 7.24
C HIS A 16 -2.31 6.01 7.75
N ARG A 17 -2.04 5.36 8.88
CA ARG A 17 -0.68 5.28 9.42
C ARG A 17 0.24 4.51 8.48
N LEU A 18 -0.22 3.41 7.88
CA LEU A 18 0.56 2.65 6.89
C LEU A 18 0.99 3.55 5.72
N MET A 19 0.06 4.36 5.19
CA MET A 19 0.35 5.31 4.10
C MET A 19 1.34 6.40 4.53
N ALA A 20 1.16 6.98 5.73
CA ALA A 20 2.06 8.01 6.25
C ALA A 20 3.47 7.49 6.56
N ASP A 21 3.58 6.28 7.11
CA ASP A 21 4.86 5.65 7.47
C ASP A 21 5.61 5.10 6.24
N ASN A 22 4.91 4.90 5.10
CA ASN A 22 5.48 4.36 3.85
C ASN A 22 5.12 5.27 2.65
N PRO A 23 5.70 6.48 2.58
CA PRO A 23 5.30 7.49 1.59
C PRO A 23 5.68 7.14 0.15
N LEU A 24 6.64 6.23 -0.06
CA LEU A 24 6.96 5.76 -1.42
C LEU A 24 5.99 4.64 -1.81
N ALA A 25 5.00 4.96 -2.63
CA ALA A 25 3.98 4.03 -3.09
C ALA A 25 3.98 3.91 -4.62
N ALA A 26 3.38 2.82 -5.13
CA ALA A 26 3.20 2.64 -6.56
C ALA A 26 1.88 3.27 -7.00
N LEU A 27 1.95 4.26 -7.89
CA LEU A 27 0.82 4.82 -8.63
C LEU A 27 0.59 4.00 -9.88
N VAL A 28 -0.54 3.32 -9.95
CA VAL A 28 -0.98 2.53 -11.10
C VAL A 28 -2.08 3.26 -11.82
N THR A 29 -1.89 3.49 -13.12
CA THR A 29 -2.80 4.26 -13.98
C THR A 29 -3.07 3.52 -15.28
N HIS A 30 -4.20 3.83 -15.93
CA HIS A 30 -4.56 3.26 -17.22
C HIS A 30 -4.63 4.35 -18.28
N GLY A 31 -3.59 4.43 -19.11
CA GLY A 31 -3.49 5.40 -20.20
C GLY A 31 -3.74 4.76 -21.58
N ALA A 32 -3.55 5.55 -22.64
CA ALA A 32 -3.74 5.11 -24.02
C ALA A 32 -2.85 3.93 -24.44
N ASN A 33 -1.70 3.78 -23.78
CA ASN A 33 -0.74 2.69 -24.02
C ASN A 33 -0.96 1.47 -23.11
N GLY A 34 -2.01 1.47 -22.29
CA GLY A 34 -2.31 0.43 -21.32
C GLY A 34 -1.99 0.82 -19.89
N LEU A 35 -1.76 -0.20 -19.04
CA LEU A 35 -1.42 -0.01 -17.63
C LEU A 35 0.02 0.44 -17.46
N ASP A 36 0.23 1.44 -16.62
CA ASP A 36 1.56 1.87 -16.17
C ASP A 36 1.61 1.95 -14.63
N ALA A 37 2.80 1.75 -14.06
CA ALA A 37 3.05 1.72 -12.62
C ALA A 37 4.31 2.51 -12.26
N ASN A 38 4.12 3.67 -11.65
CA ASN A 38 5.19 4.59 -11.27
C ASN A 38 5.35 4.66 -9.74
N HIS A 39 6.55 4.41 -9.23
CA HIS A 39 6.83 4.60 -7.81
C HIS A 39 7.13 6.08 -7.55
N VAL A 40 6.28 6.74 -6.76
CA VAL A 40 6.41 8.16 -6.43
C VAL A 40 6.16 8.41 -4.94
N PRO A 41 6.81 9.43 -4.35
CA PRO A 41 6.50 9.84 -2.99
C PRO A 41 5.10 10.47 -2.91
N PHE A 42 4.34 10.07 -1.89
CA PHE A 42 3.05 10.62 -1.53
C PHE A 42 3.10 11.27 -0.15
N GLU A 43 2.32 12.33 0.00
CA GLU A 43 1.91 12.92 1.28
C GLU A 43 0.43 12.55 1.50
N PHE A 44 0.13 11.96 2.66
CA PHE A 44 -1.24 11.66 3.06
C PHE A 44 -1.78 12.73 4.01
N ASP A 45 -2.91 13.34 3.64
CA ASP A 45 -3.61 14.34 4.43
C ASP A 45 -4.98 13.80 4.86
N ALA A 46 -5.08 13.37 6.12
CA ALA A 46 -6.29 12.81 6.70
C ALA A 46 -7.40 13.86 6.96
N SER A 47 -7.09 15.15 6.88
CA SER A 47 -8.04 16.23 7.21
C SER A 47 -8.96 16.60 6.04
N LEU A 48 -8.69 16.06 4.84
CA LEU A 48 -9.38 16.41 3.61
C LEU A 48 -10.16 15.22 3.03
N GLY A 49 -11.42 15.45 2.69
CA GLY A 49 -12.29 14.40 2.11
C GLY A 49 -12.73 13.35 3.13
N GLU A 50 -13.54 12.38 2.69
CA GLU A 50 -14.09 11.34 3.57
C GLU A 50 -13.04 10.32 4.03
N HIS A 51 -12.03 10.04 3.20
CA HIS A 51 -11.00 9.03 3.44
C HIS A 51 -9.57 9.59 3.42
N GLY A 52 -9.42 10.92 3.47
CA GLY A 52 -8.14 11.58 3.28
C GLY A 52 -7.82 11.82 1.80
N ILE A 53 -6.76 12.61 1.54
CA ILE A 53 -6.22 12.86 0.20
C ILE A 53 -4.75 12.41 0.16
N LEU A 54 -4.39 11.72 -0.92
CA LEU A 54 -3.00 11.44 -1.29
C LEU A 54 -2.52 12.48 -2.30
N ARG A 55 -1.43 13.18 -1.99
CA ARG A 55 -0.77 14.14 -2.88
C ARG A 55 0.57 13.59 -3.34
N ALA A 56 0.85 13.65 -4.62
CA ALA A 56 2.18 13.36 -5.16
C ALA A 56 2.63 14.48 -6.09
N HIS A 57 3.94 14.63 -6.21
CA HIS A 57 4.55 15.55 -7.16
C HIS A 57 5.44 14.77 -8.12
N VAL A 58 5.26 15.02 -9.40
CA VAL A 58 6.10 14.47 -10.45
C VAL A 58 6.67 15.62 -11.27
N ALA A 59 7.87 15.44 -11.80
CA ALA A 59 8.45 16.42 -12.71
C ALA A 59 7.52 16.58 -13.93
N ARG A 60 7.40 17.80 -14.46
CA ARG A 60 6.62 18.04 -15.69
C ARG A 60 7.13 17.20 -16.87
N ALA A 61 8.41 16.84 -16.90
CA ALA A 61 8.95 15.97 -17.94
C ALA A 61 8.56 14.48 -17.78
N ASN A 62 7.99 14.08 -16.64
CA ASN A 62 7.54 12.71 -16.41
C ASN A 62 6.26 12.43 -17.22
N PRO A 63 6.22 11.41 -18.09
CA PRO A 63 5.04 11.07 -18.91
C PRO A 63 3.75 10.94 -18.10
N VAL A 64 3.84 10.45 -16.86
CA VAL A 64 2.69 10.23 -15.98
C VAL A 64 1.82 11.48 -15.78
N CYS A 65 2.37 12.70 -15.86
CA CYS A 65 1.59 13.93 -15.70
C CYS A 65 0.79 14.35 -16.95
N HIS A 66 1.02 13.69 -18.09
CA HIS A 66 0.33 13.95 -19.36
C HIS A 66 -0.56 12.79 -19.79
N GLU A 67 -0.25 11.56 -19.34
CA GLU A 67 -0.95 10.35 -19.74
C GLU A 67 -2.21 10.08 -18.92
N ILE A 68 -2.41 10.82 -17.83
CA ILE A 68 -3.56 10.69 -16.92
C ILE A 68 -4.48 11.90 -17.09
N GLU A 69 -5.71 11.66 -17.50
CA GLU A 69 -6.72 12.72 -17.55
C GLU A 69 -7.20 13.07 -16.14
N SER A 70 -7.56 14.33 -15.93
CA SER A 70 -8.12 14.76 -14.64
C SER A 70 -9.41 13.98 -14.36
N GLY A 71 -9.45 13.29 -13.22
CA GLY A 71 -10.60 12.47 -12.81
C GLY A 71 -10.55 11.02 -13.28
N SER A 72 -9.46 10.58 -13.92
CA SER A 72 -9.25 9.15 -14.19
C SER A 72 -9.13 8.33 -12.89
N ASP A 73 -9.67 7.12 -12.92
CA ASP A 73 -9.44 6.15 -11.86
C ASP A 73 -7.95 5.75 -11.81
N ALA A 74 -7.42 5.65 -10.60
CA ALA A 74 -6.07 5.21 -10.34
C ALA A 74 -6.04 4.31 -9.11
N LEU A 75 -5.03 3.43 -9.03
CA LEU A 75 -4.77 2.59 -7.87
C LEU A 75 -3.42 3.00 -7.26
N VAL A 76 -3.42 3.26 -5.95
CA VAL A 76 -2.17 3.46 -5.20
C VAL A 76 -1.92 2.27 -4.30
N ILE A 77 -0.73 1.69 -4.40
CA ILE A 77 -0.30 0.57 -3.56
C ILE A 77 0.77 1.07 -2.57
N SER A 78 0.35 1.25 -1.32
CA SER A 78 1.27 1.48 -0.20
C SER A 78 1.61 0.14 0.43
N GLN A 79 2.90 -0.16 0.57
CA GLN A 79 3.36 -1.42 1.13
C GLN A 79 4.38 -1.16 2.24
N GLY A 80 4.12 -1.73 3.41
CA GLY A 80 5.06 -1.75 4.52
C GLY A 80 6.17 -2.78 4.34
N ALA A 81 6.91 -3.03 5.42
CA ALA A 81 7.91 -4.09 5.47
C ALA A 81 7.27 -5.45 5.13
N SER A 82 7.93 -6.21 4.26
CA SER A 82 7.52 -7.56 3.89
C SER A 82 8.68 -8.54 4.09
N GLY A 83 8.33 -9.81 4.30
CA GLY A 83 9.30 -10.86 4.53
C GLY A 83 8.70 -12.22 4.16
N TYR A 84 9.53 -13.08 3.58
CA TYR A 84 9.14 -14.45 3.29
C TYR A 84 9.21 -15.29 4.57
N ILE A 85 8.10 -15.94 4.93
CA ILE A 85 8.05 -16.91 6.03
C ILE A 85 8.02 -18.32 5.43
N SER A 86 9.07 -19.10 5.71
CA SER A 86 9.15 -20.50 5.28
C SER A 86 8.11 -21.35 6.03
N PRO A 87 7.37 -22.24 5.34
CA PRO A 87 6.48 -23.20 5.99
C PRO A 87 7.18 -24.10 7.02
N THR A 88 8.50 -24.33 6.89
CA THR A 88 9.28 -25.10 7.86
C THR A 88 9.20 -24.52 9.28
N PHE A 89 8.99 -23.21 9.44
CA PHE A 89 8.79 -22.59 10.75
C PHE A 89 7.50 -23.02 11.44
N LEU A 90 6.46 -23.36 10.69
CA LEU A 90 5.19 -23.85 11.25
C LEU A 90 5.32 -25.30 11.75
N PHE A 91 6.14 -26.10 11.08
CA PHE A 91 6.32 -27.52 11.40
C PHE A 91 7.39 -27.78 12.48
N ASN A 92 8.38 -26.89 12.61
CA ASN A 92 9.49 -27.04 13.56
C ASN A 92 9.41 -26.07 14.75
N ALA A 93 8.22 -25.55 15.07
CA ALA A 93 8.05 -24.69 16.23
C ALA A 93 8.45 -25.46 17.52
N PRO A 94 9.29 -24.88 18.41
CA PRO A 94 9.62 -25.53 19.67
C PRO A 94 8.34 -25.78 20.48
N PRO A 95 8.30 -26.86 21.29
CA PRO A 95 7.12 -27.16 22.10
C PRO A 95 6.80 -25.95 22.99
N PRO A 96 5.51 -25.67 23.26
CA PRO A 96 5.12 -24.59 24.16
C PRO A 96 5.84 -24.79 25.50
N ILE A 97 6.41 -23.72 26.04
CA ILE A 97 7.07 -23.74 27.33
C ILE A 97 5.99 -24.07 28.36
N GLU A 98 5.99 -25.30 28.85
CA GLU A 98 5.08 -25.73 29.90
C GLU A 98 5.50 -24.99 31.18
N ASN A 99 4.81 -23.89 31.50
CA ASN A 99 4.95 -23.24 32.79
C ASN A 99 4.36 -24.18 33.84
N THR A 100 5.19 -25.08 34.36
CA THR A 100 4.87 -25.86 35.55
C THR A 100 4.85 -24.89 36.75
N PRO A 101 3.82 -24.95 37.61
CA PRO A 101 3.66 -24.03 38.75
C PRO A 101 4.77 -24.13 39.80
#